data_AF-A0A328BYW2-F1
#
_entry.id   AF-A0A328BYW2-F1
#
_cell.length_a   1.000
_cell.length_b   1.000
_cell.length_c   1.000
_cell.angle_alpha   90.00
_cell.angle_beta   90.00
_cell.angle_gamma   90.00
#
_symmetry.space_group_name_H-M   'P 1'
#
loop_
_entity.id
_entity.type
_entity.pdbx_description
1 polymer ?
#
loop_
_entity_poly.entity_id
_entity_poly.type
_entity_poly.pdbx_seq_one_letter_code
_entity_poly.pdbx_strand_id
1 'polypeptide(L)'
;MHKTSPHILWIFPLLSQAIGSALLPLLSKFSQGGMLVVFLLFTLPTFLFALISYKQQYHQRNIIQIAFFSGVIMFIYSLLSFSLMLAFDDYTSLQEPIPLWEQSLATILFALTFALANVMYTLLVLRLCLPKKIVSE
;
A
#
# COMPACT_ATOMS: atom_id res chain seq x y z
N MET A 1 12.64 3.14 -27.75
CA MET A 1 11.70 3.33 -26.61
C MET A 1 11.92 2.21 -25.62
N HIS A 2 12.52 2.50 -24.47
CA HIS A 2 12.65 1.49 -23.40
C HIS A 2 11.28 1.36 -22.73
N LYS A 3 10.67 0.18 -22.82
CA LYS A 3 9.35 -0.08 -22.22
C LYS A 3 9.48 -0.42 -20.74
N THR A 4 8.45 -0.13 -19.96
CA THR A 4 8.33 -0.61 -18.58
C THR A 4 8.49 -2.12 -18.56
N SER A 5 9.33 -2.63 -17.66
CA SER A 5 9.59 -4.06 -17.58
C SER A 5 8.32 -4.83 -17.19
N PRO A 6 7.97 -5.94 -17.88
CA PRO A 6 6.82 -6.75 -17.51
C PRO A 6 6.96 -7.37 -16.11
N HIS A 7 8.19 -7.41 -15.57
CA HIS A 7 8.46 -7.90 -14.23
C HIS A 7 7.75 -7.08 -13.13
N ILE A 8 7.38 -5.82 -13.39
CA ILE A 8 6.61 -5.01 -12.44
C ILE A 8 5.28 -5.67 -12.05
N LEU A 9 4.65 -6.40 -12.98
CA LEU A 9 3.35 -7.05 -12.79
C LEU A 9 3.41 -8.21 -11.80
N TRP A 10 4.61 -8.75 -11.54
CA TRP A 10 4.80 -9.89 -10.64
C TRP A 10 5.56 -9.49 -9.39
N ILE A 11 6.66 -8.72 -9.55
CA ILE A 11 7.51 -8.30 -8.43
C ILE A 11 6.71 -7.45 -7.45
N PHE A 12 5.93 -6.49 -7.95
CA PHE A 12 5.24 -5.54 -7.08
C PHE A 12 4.17 -6.23 -6.19
N PRO A 13 3.21 -7.01 -6.74
CA PRO A 13 2.22 -7.69 -5.91
C PRO A 13 2.80 -8.81 -5.05
N LEU A 14 3.73 -9.62 -5.56
CA LEU A 14 4.31 -10.73 -4.76
C LEU A 14 5.06 -10.20 -3.55
N LEU A 15 5.77 -9.09 -3.71
CA LEU A 15 6.59 -8.53 -2.66
C LEU A 15 5.72 -7.70 -1.69
N SER A 16 4.62 -7.09 -2.15
CA SER A 16 3.54 -6.60 -1.27
C SER A 16 2.92 -7.73 -0.43
N GLN A 17 2.59 -8.87 -1.04
CA GLN A 17 2.01 -10.02 -0.33
C GLN A 17 2.99 -10.55 0.71
N ALA A 18 4.27 -10.68 0.37
CA ALA A 18 5.30 -11.18 1.28
C ALA A 18 5.49 -10.25 2.48
N ILE A 19 5.60 -8.95 2.25
CA ILE A 19 5.74 -7.95 3.33
C ILE A 19 4.48 -7.92 4.20
N GLY A 20 3.29 -7.85 3.60
CA GLY A 20 2.04 -7.86 4.35
C GLY A 20 1.85 -9.14 5.15
N SER A 21 2.25 -10.30 4.60
CA SER A 21 2.16 -11.58 5.30
C SER A 21 3.18 -11.71 6.42
N ALA A 22 4.35 -11.11 6.28
CA ALA A 22 5.36 -11.03 7.35
C ALA A 22 4.92 -10.11 8.50
N LEU A 23 4.06 -9.14 8.22
CA LEU A 23 3.48 -8.24 9.23
C LEU A 23 2.21 -8.80 9.89
N LEU A 24 1.57 -9.83 9.32
CA LEU A 24 0.40 -10.47 9.93
C LEU A 24 0.62 -10.92 11.38
N PRO A 25 1.72 -11.61 11.73
CA PRO A 25 2.00 -12.04 13.10
C PRO A 25 2.13 -10.89 14.12
N LEU A 26 2.46 -9.68 13.66
CA LEU A 26 2.57 -8.49 14.51
C LEU A 26 1.21 -7.85 14.82
N LEU A 27 0.21 -8.06 13.95
CA LEU A 27 -1.13 -7.48 14.08
C LEU A 27 -2.17 -8.51 14.53
N SER A 28 -1.96 -9.80 14.27
CA SER A 28 -2.90 -10.88 14.58
C SER A 28 -2.22 -12.27 14.50
N LYS A 29 -3.00 -13.35 14.66
CA LYS A 29 -2.50 -14.71 14.39
C LYS A 29 -2.36 -14.93 12.88
N PHE A 30 -1.25 -15.56 12.48
CA PHE A 30 -1.09 -16.06 11.13
C PHE A 30 -2.20 -17.06 10.81
N SER A 31 -3.15 -16.64 9.96
CA SER A 31 -4.37 -17.38 9.65
C SER A 31 -4.71 -17.20 8.18
N GLN A 32 -5.48 -18.14 7.63
CA GLN A 32 -5.95 -18.06 6.25
C GLN A 32 -6.81 -16.80 6.02
N GLY A 33 -7.62 -16.40 7.01
CA GLY A 33 -8.36 -15.14 6.99
C GLY A 33 -7.44 -13.93 6.92
N GLY A 34 -6.39 -13.90 7.75
CA GLY A 34 -5.38 -12.83 7.71
C GLY A 34 -4.66 -12.73 6.36
N MET A 35 -4.29 -13.87 5.75
CA MET A 35 -3.70 -13.87 4.41
C MET A 35 -4.63 -13.30 3.34
N LEU A 36 -5.92 -13.63 3.43
CA LEU A 36 -6.94 -13.14 2.49
C LEU A 36 -7.15 -11.64 2.65
N VAL A 37 -7.13 -11.15 3.89
CA VAL A 37 -7.12 -9.72 4.19
C VAL A 37 -5.89 -9.05 3.57
N VAL A 38 -4.69 -9.59 3.77
CA VAL A 38 -3.47 -9.04 3.14
C VAL A 38 -3.58 -9.02 1.61
N PHE A 39 -4.12 -10.10 1.03
CA PHE A 39 -4.28 -10.19 -0.42
C PHE A 39 -5.22 -9.10 -0.96
N LEU A 40 -6.38 -8.92 -0.33
CA LEU A 40 -7.37 -7.93 -0.74
C LEU A 40 -6.92 -6.49 -0.47
N LEU A 41 -6.30 -6.24 0.68
CA LEU A 41 -5.96 -4.89 1.13
C LEU A 41 -4.62 -4.38 0.57
N PHE A 42 -3.66 -5.27 0.29
CA PHE A 42 -2.31 -4.88 -0.14
C PHE A 42 -2.03 -5.38 -1.56
N THR A 43 -2.14 -6.68 -1.80
CA THR A 43 -1.64 -7.31 -3.03
C THR A 43 -2.44 -6.92 -4.26
N LEU A 44 -3.77 -6.96 -4.17
CA LEU A 44 -4.66 -6.65 -5.29
C LEU A 44 -4.58 -5.16 -5.72
N PRO A 45 -4.62 -4.17 -4.79
CA PRO A 45 -4.36 -2.77 -5.14
C PRO A 45 -2.99 -2.55 -5.78
N THR A 46 -1.94 -3.21 -5.25
CA THR A 46 -0.59 -3.12 -5.81
C THR A 46 -0.53 -3.68 -7.23
N PHE A 47 -1.19 -4.81 -7.50
CA PHE A 47 -1.28 -5.40 -8.83
C PHE A 47 -1.98 -4.47 -9.82
N LEU A 48 -3.12 -3.89 -9.44
CA LEU A 48 -3.85 -2.94 -10.29
C LEU A 48 -2.99 -1.71 -10.61
N PHE A 49 -2.24 -1.21 -9.61
CA PHE A 49 -1.31 -0.11 -9.83
C PHE A 49 -0.16 -0.48 -10.76
N ALA A 50 0.41 -1.69 -10.62
CA ALA A 50 1.43 -2.21 -11.51
C ALA A 50 0.91 -2.31 -12.96
N LEU A 51 -0.33 -2.77 -13.13
CA LEU A 51 -1.01 -2.86 -14.42
C LEU A 51 -1.17 -1.48 -15.08
N ILE A 52 -1.63 -0.48 -14.32
CA ILE A 52 -1.74 0.90 -14.80
C ILE A 52 -0.36 1.44 -15.20
N SER A 53 0.66 1.19 -14.39
CA SER A 53 2.03 1.64 -14.64
C SER A 53 2.64 1.01 -15.90
N TYR A 54 2.33 -0.26 -16.14
CA TYR A 54 2.73 -0.97 -17.36
C TYR A 54 1.97 -0.44 -18.59
N LYS A 55 0.66 -0.21 -18.49
CA LYS A 55 -0.17 0.27 -19.60
C LYS A 55 0.16 1.72 -20.00
N GLN A 56 0.35 2.61 -19.03
CA GLN A 56 0.65 4.02 -19.31
C GLN A 56 2.12 4.27 -19.67
N GLN A 57 3.01 3.28 -19.53
CA GLN A 57 4.44 3.40 -19.86
C GLN A 57 5.08 4.62 -19.18
N TYR A 58 4.83 4.77 -17.87
CA TYR A 58 5.33 5.91 -17.12
C TYR A 58 6.85 6.03 -17.23
N HIS A 59 7.33 7.27 -17.34
CA HIS A 59 8.75 7.54 -17.33
C HIS A 59 9.24 7.84 -15.91
N GLN A 60 10.47 7.43 -15.60
CA GLN A 60 11.08 7.63 -14.28
C GLN A 60 11.16 9.11 -13.86
N ARG A 61 11.08 10.06 -14.80
CA ARG A 61 10.98 11.50 -14.48
C ARG A 61 9.81 11.81 -13.53
N ASN A 62 8.72 11.06 -13.61
CA ASN A 62 7.52 11.28 -12.79
C ASN A 62 7.44 10.33 -11.59
N ILE A 63 8.53 9.64 -11.24
CA ILE A 63 8.55 8.59 -10.20
C ILE A 63 8.03 9.09 -8.85
N ILE A 64 8.38 10.32 -8.46
CA ILE A 64 7.95 10.92 -7.19
C ILE A 64 6.44 11.17 -7.21
N GLN A 65 5.92 11.71 -8.32
CA GLN A 65 4.49 12.01 -8.47
C GLN A 65 3.67 10.71 -8.42
N ILE A 66 4.12 9.68 -9.14
CA ILE A 66 3.44 8.38 -9.20
C ILE A 66 3.44 7.70 -7.83
N ALA A 67 4.58 7.72 -7.13
CA ALA A 67 4.67 7.16 -5.78
C ALA A 67 3.85 7.95 -4.76
N PHE A 68 3.84 9.28 -4.85
CA PHE A 68 3.01 10.14 -4.01
C PHE A 68 1.51 9.83 -4.21
N PHE A 69 1.05 9.71 -5.46
CA PHE A 69 -0.32 9.31 -5.76
C PHE A 69 -0.67 7.92 -5.19
N SER A 70 0.24 6.95 -5.29
CA SER A 70 0.10 5.64 -4.64
C SER A 70 -0.09 5.78 -3.12
N GLY A 71 0.69 6.66 -2.48
CA GLY A 71 0.56 7.01 -1.07
C GLY A 71 -0.80 7.61 -0.71
N VAL A 72 -1.28 8.58 -1.48
CA VAL A 72 -2.58 9.23 -1.26
C VAL A 72 -3.72 8.22 -1.37
N ILE A 73 -3.69 7.33 -2.36
CA ILE A 73 -4.69 6.27 -2.51
C ILE A 73 -4.67 5.35 -1.27
N MET A 74 -3.48 4.93 -0.83
CA MET A 74 -3.32 4.07 0.35
C MET A 74 -3.75 4.77 1.64
N PHE A 75 -3.52 6.08 1.75
CA PHE A 75 -3.97 6.88 2.88
C PHE A 75 -5.49 6.86 2.98
N ILE A 76 -6.19 7.23 1.91
CA ILE A 76 -7.67 7.24 1.85
C ILE A 76 -8.21 5.84 2.14
N TYR A 77 -7.60 4.82 1.52
CA TYR A 77 -8.00 3.44 1.69
C TYR A 77 -7.85 2.95 3.14
N SER A 78 -6.71 3.25 3.77
CA SER A 78 -6.45 2.89 5.16
C SER A 78 -7.41 3.63 6.09
N LEU A 79 -7.67 4.91 5.83
CA LEU A 79 -8.60 5.72 6.62
C LEU A 79 -10.01 5.12 6.59
N LEU A 80 -10.51 4.73 5.41
CA LEU A 80 -11.79 4.04 5.27
C LEU A 80 -11.78 2.67 5.95
N SER A 81 -10.75 1.86 5.73
CA SER A 81 -10.67 0.49 6.26
C SER A 81 -10.60 0.47 7.77
N PHE A 82 -9.76 1.32 8.38
CA PHE A 82 -9.68 1.45 9.84
C PHE A 82 -10.96 2.05 10.44
N SER A 83 -11.59 3.03 9.79
CA SER A 83 -12.85 3.58 10.26
C SER A 83 -13.97 2.53 10.26
N LEU A 84 -14.06 1.71 9.20
CA LEU A 84 -15.00 0.59 9.14
C LEU A 84 -14.67 -0.46 10.19
N MET A 85 -13.39 -0.81 10.34
CA MET A 85 -12.97 -1.80 11.33
C MET A 85 -13.36 -1.36 12.75
N LEU A 86 -13.12 -0.09 13.11
CA LEU A 86 -13.56 0.47 14.40
C LEU A 86 -15.09 0.52 14.55
N ALA A 87 -15.84 0.74 13.46
CA ALA A 87 -17.29 0.78 13.49
C ALA A 87 -17.96 -0.60 13.62
N PHE A 88 -17.28 -1.66 13.18
CA PHE A 88 -17.79 -3.04 13.20
C PHE A 88 -17.12 -3.92 14.26
N ASP A 89 -16.06 -3.45 14.93
CA ASP A 89 -15.45 -4.20 16.02
C ASP A 89 -16.29 -4.09 17.30
N ASP A 90 -16.83 -5.25 17.73
CA ASP A 90 -17.29 -5.47 19.11
C ASP A 90 -16.17 -5.16 20.14
N TYR A 91 -14.90 -5.05 19.72
CA TYR A 91 -13.75 -4.65 20.53
C TYR A 91 -13.76 -3.17 20.97
N THR A 92 -14.61 -2.31 20.40
CA THR A 92 -14.84 -0.96 20.95
C THR A 92 -15.71 -0.96 22.21
N SER A 93 -16.16 -2.13 22.68
CA SER A 93 -16.69 -2.35 24.03
C SER A 93 -15.62 -2.25 25.13
N LEU A 94 -14.66 -1.33 24.99
CA LEU A 94 -13.79 -0.95 26.08
C LEU A 94 -14.68 -0.44 27.22
N GLN A 95 -14.46 -0.97 28.43
CA GLN A 95 -15.18 -0.56 29.65
C GLN A 95 -15.08 0.96 29.90
N GLU A 96 -14.10 1.63 29.31
CA GLU A 96 -13.99 3.08 29.22
C GLU A 96 -13.96 3.52 27.75
N PRO A 97 -14.91 4.37 27.30
CA PRO A 97 -14.91 4.86 25.94
C PRO A 97 -13.72 5.80 25.72
N ILE A 98 -12.81 5.42 24.82
CA ILE A 98 -11.73 6.30 24.36
C ILE A 98 -12.37 7.57 23.77
N PRO A 99 -11.89 8.79 24.10
CA PRO A 99 -12.38 10.01 23.51
C PRO A 99 -12.34 9.96 21.97
N LEU A 100 -13.41 10.41 21.31
CA LEU A 100 -13.54 10.37 19.84
C LEU A 100 -12.38 11.05 19.10
N TRP A 101 -11.82 12.11 19.69
CA TRP A 101 -10.69 12.83 19.10
C TRP A 101 -9.40 12.00 19.11
N GLU A 102 -9.16 11.18 20.15
CA GLU A 102 -8.00 10.29 20.23
C GLU A 102 -8.10 9.16 19.21
N GLN A 103 -9.28 8.55 19.08
CA GLN A 103 -9.53 7.54 18.04
C GLN A 103 -9.36 8.11 16.63
N SER A 104 -9.88 9.32 16.39
CA SER A 104 -9.74 10.00 15.09
C SER A 104 -8.27 10.29 14.79
N LEU A 105 -7.51 10.79 15.77
CA LEU A 105 -6.08 11.07 15.62
C LEU A 105 -5.29 9.78 15.37
N ALA A 106 -5.56 8.71 16.13
CA ALA A 106 -4.92 7.41 15.96
C ALA A 106 -5.18 6.86 14.55
N THR A 107 -6.42 6.92 14.08
CA THR A 107 -6.79 6.46 12.73
C THR A 107 -6.03 7.22 11.64
N ILE A 108 -5.94 8.55 11.76
CA ILE A 108 -5.17 9.39 10.82
C ILE A 108 -3.69 9.02 10.85
N LEU A 109 -3.09 8.88 12.03
CA LEU A 109 -1.67 8.55 12.20
C LEU A 109 -1.34 7.15 11.66
N PHE A 110 -2.20 6.16 11.91
CA PHE A 110 -2.07 4.83 11.33
C PHE A 110 -2.17 4.87 9.81
N ALA A 111 -3.19 5.52 9.25
CA ALA A 111 -3.35 5.69 7.82
C ALA A 111 -2.13 6.38 7.18
N LEU A 112 -1.57 7.38 7.85
CA LEU A 112 -0.37 8.09 7.39
C LEU A 112 0.85 7.17 7.36
N THR A 113 1.01 6.30 8.35
CA THR A 113 2.13 5.34 8.41
C THR A 113 2.07 4.35 7.26
N PHE A 114 0.88 3.77 6.99
CA PHE A 114 0.69 2.88 5.84
C PHE A 114 0.89 3.60 4.51
N ALA A 115 0.42 4.85 4.39
CA ALA A 115 0.64 5.67 3.21
C ALA A 115 2.13 5.92 2.97
N LEU A 116 2.88 6.32 3.99
CA LEU A 116 4.32 6.58 3.88
C LEU A 116 5.10 5.33 3.50
N ALA A 117 4.80 4.20 4.16
CA ALA A 117 5.40 2.91 3.85
C ALA A 117 5.13 2.53 2.39
N ASN A 118 3.89 2.75 1.91
CA ASN A 118 3.52 2.47 0.53
C ASN A 118 4.23 3.40 -0.46
N VAL A 119 4.41 4.69 -0.15
CA VAL A 119 5.20 5.62 -0.99
C VAL A 119 6.65 5.13 -1.13
N MET A 120 7.31 4.81 -0.01
CA MET A 120 8.70 4.35 0.00
C MET A 120 8.84 3.04 -0.79
N TYR A 121 7.91 2.12 -0.56
CA TYR A 121 7.87 0.84 -1.25
C TYR A 121 7.65 1.01 -2.76
N THR A 122 6.67 1.83 -3.15
CA THR A 122 6.38 2.16 -4.55
C THR A 122 7.58 2.81 -5.23
N LEU A 123 8.29 3.74 -4.56
CA LEU A 123 9.51 4.35 -5.08
C LEU A 123 10.59 3.31 -5.38
N LEU A 124 10.81 2.35 -4.47
CA LEU A 124 11.81 1.30 -4.67
C LEU A 124 11.48 0.44 -5.89
N VAL A 125 10.25 -0.04 -6.01
CA VAL A 125 9.84 -0.92 -7.11
C VAL A 125 9.83 -0.17 -8.45
N LEU A 126 9.31 1.06 -8.49
CA LEU A 126 9.30 1.86 -9.70
C LEU A 126 10.71 2.24 -10.14
N ARG A 127 11.64 2.51 -9.22
CA ARG A 127 13.04 2.82 -9.56
C ARG A 127 13.73 1.65 -10.24
N LEU A 128 13.34 0.41 -9.92
CA LEU A 128 13.87 -0.81 -10.53
C LEU A 128 13.20 -1.12 -11.88
N CYS A 129 11.91 -0.80 -12.03
CA CYS A 129 11.10 -1.27 -13.17
C CYS A 129 10.84 -0.23 -14.27
N LEU A 130 10.92 1.07 -13.95
CA LEU A 130 10.65 2.14 -14.91
C LEU A 130 11.85 2.38 -15.83
N PRO A 131 11.60 2.75 -17.10
CA PRO A 131 12.66 3.02 -18.05
C PRO A 131 13.48 4.26 -17.66
N LYS A 132 14.80 4.08 -17.55
CA LYS A 132 15.79 5.13 -17.35
C LYS A 132 16.00 5.91 -18.64
N LYS A 133 16.21 7.22 -18.53
CA LYS A 133 16.76 8.01 -19.64
C LYS A 133 18.26 7.68 -19.70
N ILE A 134 18.68 6.90 -20.69
CA ILE A 134 20.10 6.75 -20.98
C ILE A 134 20.49 8.04 -21.70
N VAL A 135 21.23 8.92 -21.03
CA VAL A 135 21.98 9.96 -21.72
C VAL A 135 23.09 9.19 -22.43
N SER A 136 22.95 9.01 -23.74
CA SER A 136 24.08 8.59 -24.56
C SER A 136 25.08 9.74 -24.54
N GLU A 137 26.19 9.55 -23.85
CA GLU A 137 27.41 10.32 -24.13
C GLU A 137 27.95 9.96 -25.52
#